data_AF-A0A965V8Y6-F1
#
_entry.id   AF-A0A965V8Y6-F1
#
_cell.length_a   1.000
_cell.length_b   1.000
_cell.length_c   1.000
_cell.angle_alpha   90.00
_cell.angle_beta   90.00
_cell.angle_gamma   90.00
#
_symmetry.space_group_name_H-M   'P 1'
#
loop_
_entity.id
_entity.type
_entity.pdbx_description
1 polymer ?
#
loop_
_entity_poly.entity_id
_entity_poly.type
_entity_poly.pdbx_seq_one_letter_code
_entity_poly.pdbx_strand_id
1 'polypeptide(L)'
;MNINGDGARGMVHSSIVNFGAKKSEQSRFQAFPKRFCLVTGCVLASSAGLSLPSRGAEPDGFKVASQIDISTRDVMAMGGYGTYFLKTPRLNQAGVHDPLLASAVAFESASGQKAAVVVLDAVGLSAAQISRIEQAARRAVDPQLSLIISATHTHHSPDTLGLWGSLPKSGRNKRYAEQIETAALQAVRDAFARLEPARLTQRLGRHSNSTSALTNPMEVQDAFTS
;
A
#
# COMPACT_ATOMS: atom_id res chain seq x y z
N MET A 1 17.32 52.88 36.49
CA MET A 1 18.56 53.42 35.90
C MET A 1 18.44 53.27 34.40
N ASN A 2 18.29 54.41 33.72
CA ASN A 2 18.14 54.56 32.27
C ASN A 2 19.49 54.97 31.69
N ILE A 3 19.87 54.45 30.52
CA ILE A 3 20.68 55.07 29.44
C ILE A 3 20.58 54.10 28.23
N ASN A 4 19.83 54.36 27.15
CA ASN A 4 19.99 55.30 26.03
C ASN A 4 21.26 55.16 25.16
N GLY A 5 21.05 55.12 23.84
CA GLY A 5 22.02 55.46 22.78
C GLY A 5 21.98 54.49 21.59
N ASP A 6 21.14 54.75 20.58
CA ASP A 6 21.53 55.25 19.22
C ASP A 6 22.21 54.18 18.34
N GLY A 7 21.82 53.90 17.09
CA GLY A 7 21.18 54.72 16.07
C GLY A 7 22.12 54.83 14.85
N ALA A 8 21.82 54.12 13.73
CA ALA A 8 22.24 54.35 12.34
C ALA A 8 22.10 53.05 11.52
N ARG A 9 21.16 52.95 10.57
CA ARG A 9 21.27 53.32 9.13
C ARG A 9 22.30 52.50 8.34
N GLY A 10 21.82 51.78 7.32
CA GLY A 10 22.55 51.69 6.04
C GLY A 10 22.69 50.32 5.38
N MET A 11 21.91 50.16 4.30
CA MET A 11 22.31 49.55 3.01
C MET A 11 22.58 48.03 2.90
N VAL A 12 21.56 47.40 2.32
CA VAL A 12 21.59 46.41 1.23
C VAL A 12 22.90 46.39 0.41
N HIS A 13 23.49 45.20 0.27
CA HIS A 13 24.20 44.83 -0.96
C HIS A 13 24.05 43.34 -1.28
N SER A 14 23.45 43.11 -2.45
CA SER A 14 23.47 41.89 -3.23
C SER A 14 24.90 41.57 -3.65
N SER A 15 25.27 40.28 -3.69
CA SER A 15 26.46 39.83 -4.40
C SER A 15 26.15 38.53 -5.12
N ILE A 16 25.75 38.74 -6.37
CA ILE A 16 25.77 37.83 -7.50
C ILE A 16 27.20 37.31 -7.67
N VAL A 17 27.38 35.99 -7.74
CA VAL A 17 28.60 35.37 -8.30
C VAL A 17 28.22 34.81 -9.66
N ASN A 18 28.73 35.48 -10.69
CA ASN A 18 28.59 35.15 -12.10
C ASN A 18 29.89 34.46 -12.52
N PHE A 19 29.83 33.22 -13.01
CA PHE A 19 30.97 32.60 -13.71
C PHE A 19 30.69 32.59 -15.21
N GLY A 20 31.60 33.25 -15.92
CA GLY A 20 31.50 33.59 -17.33
C GLY A 20 31.55 32.40 -18.29
N ALA A 21 30.96 32.67 -19.44
CA ALA A 21 30.84 31.81 -20.61
C ALA A 21 32.17 31.48 -21.31
N LYS A 22 32.19 30.33 -21.99
CA LYS A 22 32.89 30.17 -23.28
C LYS A 22 31.96 29.49 -24.32
N LYS A 23 31.85 30.18 -25.46
CA LYS A 23 31.47 29.77 -26.83
C LYS A 23 32.03 28.37 -27.19
N SER A 24 31.53 27.57 -28.14
CA SER A 24 30.54 27.69 -29.23
C SER A 24 30.50 26.32 -29.90
N GLU A 25 29.34 25.85 -30.37
CA GLU A 25 29.23 25.17 -31.67
C GLU A 25 27.76 25.06 -32.08
N GLN A 26 27.42 25.74 -33.18
CA GLN A 26 26.16 25.59 -33.88
C GLN A 26 26.29 24.37 -34.79
N SER A 27 25.35 23.44 -34.74
CA SER A 27 25.06 22.62 -35.92
C SER A 27 23.57 22.59 -36.19
N ARG A 28 23.27 22.95 -37.43
CA ARG A 28 21.98 23.20 -38.03
C ARG A 28 21.34 21.85 -38.37
N PHE A 29 20.11 21.60 -37.93
CA PHE A 29 19.22 20.69 -38.66
C PHE A 29 18.04 21.48 -39.20
N GLN A 30 18.00 21.55 -40.52
CA GLN A 30 17.04 22.27 -41.33
C GLN A 30 15.69 21.53 -41.33
N ALA A 31 14.61 22.29 -41.15
CA ALA A 31 13.26 21.87 -41.46
C ALA A 31 13.01 21.99 -42.97
N PHE A 32 12.34 21.00 -43.57
CA PHE A 32 11.76 21.08 -44.92
C PHE A 32 10.32 20.48 -44.94
N PRO A 33 9.47 20.89 -45.89
CA PRO A 33 8.04 21.11 -45.64
C PRO A 33 7.10 19.99 -46.08
N LYS A 34 5.86 20.18 -45.63
CA LYS A 34 4.61 19.47 -45.93
C LYS A 34 4.40 19.21 -47.43
N ARG A 35 3.97 17.99 -47.79
CA ARG A 35 3.20 17.71 -49.00
C ARG A 35 2.03 16.78 -48.69
N PHE A 36 0.87 17.25 -49.12
CA PHE A 36 -0.44 16.61 -49.15
C PHE A 36 -0.44 15.55 -50.26
N CYS A 37 -1.03 14.37 -50.02
CA CYS A 37 -1.50 13.51 -51.11
C CYS A 37 -2.74 12.74 -50.64
N LEU A 38 -3.88 13.14 -51.20
CA LEU A 38 -5.19 12.49 -51.09
C LEU A 38 -5.25 11.38 -52.16
N VAL A 39 -5.53 10.13 -51.77
CA VAL A 39 -6.05 9.12 -52.70
C VAL A 39 -7.24 8.44 -52.05
N THR A 40 -8.40 8.64 -52.68
CA THR A 40 -9.69 8.01 -52.42
C THR A 40 -9.73 6.64 -53.09
N GLY A 41 -10.35 5.62 -52.46
CA GLY A 41 -10.79 4.42 -53.20
C GLY A 41 -11.19 3.18 -52.38
N CYS A 42 -12.51 2.98 -52.27
CA CYS A 42 -13.28 1.71 -52.24
C CYS A 42 -13.32 0.77 -51.00
N VAL A 43 -14.33 0.97 -50.13
CA VAL A 43 -15.65 0.26 -50.07
C VAL A 43 -15.73 -1.28 -49.83
N LEU A 44 -16.51 -1.62 -48.77
CA LEU A 44 -17.25 -2.87 -48.39
C LEU A 44 -16.45 -4.03 -47.72
N ALA A 45 -16.91 -4.72 -46.65
CA ALA A 45 -18.17 -4.75 -45.91
C ALA A 45 -18.01 -5.43 -44.52
N SER A 46 -19.08 -5.39 -43.72
CA SER A 46 -19.48 -6.44 -42.76
C SER A 46 -18.83 -6.47 -41.37
N SER A 47 -19.40 -5.71 -40.45
CA SER A 47 -20.33 -6.23 -39.43
C SER A 47 -20.55 -5.11 -38.43
N ALA A 48 -21.81 -4.70 -38.27
CA ALA A 48 -22.21 -3.84 -37.16
C ALA A 48 -22.12 -4.67 -35.88
N GLY A 49 -20.90 -4.87 -35.38
CA GLY A 49 -20.69 -5.06 -33.97
C GLY A 49 -21.17 -3.78 -33.31
N LEU A 50 -22.23 -3.88 -32.53
CA LEU A 50 -22.65 -2.83 -31.62
C LEU A 50 -21.56 -2.70 -30.56
N SER A 51 -20.43 -2.08 -30.93
CA SER A 51 -19.47 -1.55 -29.98
C SER A 51 -20.18 -0.39 -29.32
N LEU A 52 -20.96 -0.72 -28.28
CA LEU A 52 -21.25 0.23 -27.22
C LEU A 52 -19.91 0.91 -26.92
N PRO A 53 -19.81 2.24 -27.03
CA PRO A 53 -18.68 2.89 -26.41
C PRO A 53 -18.71 2.43 -24.96
N SER A 54 -17.71 1.64 -24.55
CA SER A 54 -17.35 1.64 -23.16
C SER A 54 -17.09 3.12 -22.91
N ARG A 55 -18.00 3.80 -22.21
CA ARG A 55 -17.65 5.06 -21.58
C ARG A 55 -16.39 4.70 -20.83
N GLY A 56 -15.24 5.09 -21.39
CA GLY A 56 -14.01 5.13 -20.63
C GLY A 56 -14.43 6.00 -19.46
N ALA A 57 -14.55 5.39 -18.29
CA ALA A 57 -14.72 6.17 -17.09
C ALA A 57 -13.62 7.22 -17.17
N GLU A 58 -14.02 8.49 -17.25
CA GLU A 58 -13.14 9.59 -16.87
C GLU A 58 -12.46 9.17 -15.56
N PRO A 59 -11.18 9.48 -15.36
CA PRO A 59 -10.44 9.08 -14.17
C PRO A 59 -10.99 9.84 -12.92
N ASP A 60 -12.22 9.52 -12.54
CA ASP A 60 -13.03 10.21 -11.53
C ASP A 60 -12.77 9.67 -10.11
N GLY A 61 -11.66 8.96 -9.93
CA GLY A 61 -11.30 8.37 -8.64
C GLY A 61 -9.84 8.61 -8.31
N PHE A 62 -9.60 9.24 -7.17
CA PHE A 62 -8.24 9.36 -6.64
C PHE A 62 -7.88 8.07 -5.91
N LYS A 63 -6.67 7.53 -6.16
CA LYS A 63 -6.21 6.30 -5.52
C LYS A 63 -4.71 6.32 -5.30
N VAL A 64 -4.27 5.94 -4.10
CA VAL A 64 -2.86 5.69 -3.79
C VAL A 64 -2.73 4.54 -2.79
N ALA A 65 -1.65 3.78 -2.93
CA ALA A 65 -1.22 2.79 -1.96
C ALA A 65 -0.17 3.36 -0.98
N SER A 66 -0.19 2.86 0.25
CA SER A 66 0.82 3.11 1.28
C SER A 66 1.18 1.79 1.95
N GLN A 67 2.41 1.72 2.47
CA GLN A 67 2.88 0.58 3.25
C GLN A 67 3.70 1.09 4.42
N ILE A 68 3.49 0.49 5.59
CA ILE A 68 4.22 0.75 6.82
C ILE A 68 4.79 -0.57 7.32
N ASP A 69 6.09 -0.58 7.62
CA ASP A 69 6.76 -1.75 8.21
C ASP A 69 6.23 -1.98 9.64
N ILE A 70 5.71 -3.18 9.88
CA ILE A 70 5.21 -3.65 11.17
C ILE A 70 6.09 -4.75 11.77
N SER A 71 7.26 -5.00 11.22
CA SER A 71 8.19 -6.00 11.72
C SER A 71 8.64 -5.70 13.15
N THR A 72 9.05 -6.75 13.85
CA THR A 72 9.64 -6.63 15.19
C THR A 72 10.84 -7.55 15.33
N ARG A 73 11.87 -7.05 16.02
CA ARG A 73 13.05 -7.82 16.42
C ARG A 73 12.97 -8.33 17.86
N ASP A 74 11.92 -7.94 18.58
CA ASP A 74 11.65 -8.50 19.91
C ASP A 74 11.27 -9.98 19.76
N VAL A 75 11.79 -10.82 20.66
CA VAL A 75 11.47 -12.24 20.67
C VAL A 75 10.07 -12.44 21.25
N MET A 76 9.17 -13.01 20.45
CA MET A 76 7.78 -13.28 20.82
C MET A 76 7.23 -14.52 20.12
N ALA A 77 6.11 -15.01 20.64
CA ALA A 77 5.41 -16.14 20.05
C ALA A 77 4.92 -15.81 18.64
N MET A 78 4.99 -16.79 17.75
CA MET A 78 4.45 -16.74 16.40
C MET A 78 3.07 -17.41 16.33
N GLY A 79 2.19 -16.87 15.51
CA GLY A 79 0.81 -17.35 15.38
C GLY A 79 0.60 -18.44 14.33
N GLY A 80 -0.51 -19.17 14.44
CA GLY A 80 -1.05 -20.01 13.35
C GLY A 80 -0.69 -21.49 13.40
N TYR A 81 0.24 -21.92 14.24
CA TYR A 81 0.73 -23.31 14.26
C TYR A 81 -0.21 -24.32 14.96
N GLY A 82 -1.52 -24.30 14.71
CA GLY A 82 -2.47 -25.29 15.25
C GLY A 82 -2.36 -25.43 16.77
N THR A 83 -2.38 -26.67 17.29
CA THR A 83 -2.34 -26.99 18.73
C THR A 83 -0.99 -26.75 19.42
N TYR A 84 -0.02 -26.10 18.77
CA TYR A 84 1.26 -25.75 19.41
C TYR A 84 1.09 -24.79 20.60
N PHE A 85 -0.06 -24.13 20.76
CA PHE A 85 -0.40 -23.41 21.99
C PHE A 85 -0.57 -24.32 23.23
N LEU A 86 -0.80 -25.63 23.04
CA LEU A 86 -0.77 -26.63 24.10
C LEU A 86 0.64 -27.17 24.37
N LYS A 87 1.64 -26.68 23.63
CA LYS A 87 3.05 -27.08 23.71
C LYS A 87 3.92 -25.84 23.93
N THR A 88 5.23 -26.00 23.74
CA THR A 88 6.18 -24.89 23.69
C THR A 88 5.86 -23.97 22.51
N PRO A 89 5.74 -22.66 22.72
CA PRO A 89 5.45 -21.70 21.65
C PRO A 89 6.59 -21.66 20.63
N ARG A 90 6.24 -21.47 19.36
CA ARG A 90 7.20 -21.15 18.30
C ARG A 90 7.58 -19.68 18.45
N LEU A 91 8.88 -19.39 18.54
CA LEU A 91 9.40 -18.04 18.73
C LEU A 91 10.09 -17.56 17.45
N ASN A 92 9.98 -16.27 17.15
CA ASN A 92 10.66 -15.60 16.02
C ASN A 92 12.17 -15.35 16.28
N GLN A 93 12.87 -16.27 16.94
CA GLN A 93 14.27 -16.08 17.36
C GLN A 93 15.27 -15.88 16.21
N ALA A 94 14.95 -16.38 15.02
CA ALA A 94 15.76 -16.15 13.82
C ALA A 94 15.68 -14.71 13.29
N GLY A 95 14.85 -13.86 13.90
CA GLY A 95 14.66 -12.47 13.51
C GLY A 95 13.63 -12.29 12.39
N VAL A 96 13.85 -11.26 11.57
CA VAL A 96 12.98 -10.87 10.46
C VAL A 96 13.65 -11.30 9.16
N HIS A 97 13.03 -12.23 8.43
CA HIS A 97 13.49 -12.64 7.10
C HIS A 97 13.07 -11.60 6.05
N ASP A 98 11.76 -11.38 5.91
CA ASP A 98 11.16 -10.33 5.10
C ASP A 98 10.36 -9.37 5.98
N PRO A 99 10.25 -8.08 5.61
CA PRO A 99 9.41 -7.15 6.34
C PRO A 99 7.95 -7.59 6.35
N LEU A 100 7.29 -7.49 7.51
CA LEU A 100 5.84 -7.58 7.64
C LEU A 100 5.26 -6.18 7.41
N LEU A 101 4.18 -6.06 6.64
CA LEU A 101 3.63 -4.76 6.26
C LEU A 101 2.18 -4.55 6.72
N ALA A 102 1.87 -3.32 7.10
CA ALA A 102 0.51 -2.79 7.05
C ALA A 102 0.36 -1.99 5.75
N SER A 103 -0.43 -2.52 4.81
CA SER A 103 -0.66 -1.92 3.51
C SER A 103 -2.06 -1.31 3.45
N ALA A 104 -2.19 -0.09 2.95
CA ALA A 104 -3.49 0.55 2.72
C ALA A 104 -3.61 1.06 1.29
N VAL A 105 -4.79 0.87 0.70
CA VAL A 105 -5.19 1.54 -0.54
C VAL A 105 -6.37 2.43 -0.24
N ALA A 106 -6.21 3.72 -0.48
CA ALA A 106 -7.28 4.71 -0.31
C ALA A 106 -7.99 4.96 -1.64
N PHE A 107 -9.28 5.24 -1.54
CA PHE A 107 -10.16 5.57 -2.66
C PHE A 107 -10.97 6.81 -2.29
N GLU A 108 -11.06 7.75 -3.22
CA GLU A 108 -12.01 8.88 -3.13
C GLU A 108 -12.77 8.99 -4.44
N SER A 109 -14.11 9.02 -4.37
CA SER A 109 -14.97 9.25 -5.54
C SER A 109 -14.98 10.73 -5.93
N ALA A 110 -15.39 11.05 -7.15
CA ALA A 110 -15.66 12.43 -7.57
C ALA A 110 -16.69 13.17 -6.69
N SER A 111 -17.56 12.44 -5.97
CA SER A 111 -18.51 13.02 -5.00
C SER A 111 -17.91 13.20 -3.59
N GLY A 112 -16.63 12.91 -3.40
CA GLY A 112 -15.91 13.04 -2.12
C GLY A 112 -16.09 11.87 -1.15
N GLN A 113 -16.71 10.77 -1.59
CA GLN A 113 -16.88 9.59 -0.72
C GLN A 113 -15.56 8.84 -0.58
N LYS A 114 -15.16 8.58 0.67
CA LYS A 114 -13.88 7.94 1.00
C LYS A 114 -14.06 6.49 1.41
N ALA A 115 -13.22 5.63 0.85
CA ALA A 115 -13.09 4.25 1.25
C ALA A 115 -11.62 3.83 1.33
N ALA A 116 -11.29 2.84 2.17
CA ALA A 116 -9.96 2.26 2.22
C ALA A 116 -10.00 0.75 2.45
N VAL A 117 -9.04 0.06 1.84
CA VAL A 117 -8.75 -1.36 2.13
C VAL A 117 -7.40 -1.41 2.82
N VAL A 118 -7.35 -2.05 3.98
CA VAL A 118 -6.15 -2.21 4.80
C VAL A 118 -5.88 -3.69 5.00
N VAL A 119 -4.66 -4.13 4.71
CA VAL A 119 -4.22 -5.51 4.88
C VAL A 119 -2.95 -5.53 5.73
N LEU A 120 -2.95 -6.33 6.79
CA LEU A 120 -1.79 -6.52 7.66
C LEU A 120 -1.19 -7.91 7.45
N ASP A 121 0.14 -7.98 7.41
CA ASP A 121 0.87 -9.25 7.50
C ASP A 121 0.83 -9.78 8.94
N ALA A 122 -0.27 -10.47 9.23
CA ALA A 122 -0.57 -11.04 10.53
C ALA A 122 -1.30 -12.38 10.36
N VAL A 123 -1.22 -13.23 11.40
CA VAL A 123 -2.03 -14.45 11.48
C VAL A 123 -3.52 -14.14 11.52
N GLY A 124 -3.92 -13.00 12.10
CA GLY A 124 -5.33 -12.60 12.19
C GLY A 124 -5.51 -11.35 13.02
N LEU A 125 -6.73 -10.81 13.01
CA LEU A 125 -7.09 -9.65 13.80
C LEU A 125 -8.38 -9.94 14.57
N SER A 126 -8.39 -9.62 15.86
CA SER A 126 -9.62 -9.67 16.66
C SER A 126 -10.57 -8.55 16.27
N ALA A 127 -11.87 -8.76 16.46
CA ALA A 127 -12.90 -7.73 16.24
C ALA A 127 -12.60 -6.43 17.03
N ALA A 128 -12.01 -6.56 18.23
CA ALA A 128 -11.60 -5.40 19.02
C ALA A 128 -10.44 -4.62 18.39
N GLN A 129 -9.45 -5.30 17.78
CA GLN A 129 -8.38 -4.63 17.02
C GLN A 129 -8.96 -3.89 15.81
N ILE A 130 -9.81 -4.57 15.03
CA ILE A 130 -10.48 -3.99 13.86
C ILE A 130 -11.26 -2.74 14.27
N SER A 131 -12.11 -2.83 15.29
CA SER A 131 -12.92 -1.71 15.76
C SER A 131 -12.09 -0.51 16.23
N ARG A 132 -10.96 -0.75 16.92
CA ARG A 132 -10.04 0.33 17.33
C ARG A 132 -9.45 1.05 16.13
N ILE A 133 -8.97 0.30 15.13
CA ILE A 133 -8.40 0.86 13.90
C ILE A 133 -9.48 1.65 13.15
N GLU A 134 -10.68 1.09 12.98
CA GLU A 134 -11.79 1.76 12.29
C GLU A 134 -12.20 3.08 12.95
N GLN A 135 -12.37 3.07 14.28
CA GLN A 135 -12.73 4.27 15.03
C GLN A 135 -11.64 5.33 14.93
N ALA A 136 -10.37 4.94 15.04
CA ALA A 136 -9.26 5.87 14.91
C ALA A 136 -9.16 6.46 13.50
N ALA A 137 -9.34 5.64 12.46
CA ALA A 137 -9.32 6.08 11.07
C ALA A 137 -10.48 7.04 10.76
N ARG A 138 -11.70 6.74 11.20
CA ARG A 138 -12.86 7.63 11.04
C ARG A 138 -12.68 8.98 11.73
N ARG A 139 -12.04 8.99 12.91
CA ARG A 139 -11.71 10.25 13.62
C ARG A 139 -10.62 11.05 12.90
N ALA A 140 -9.61 10.37 12.34
CA ALA A 140 -8.44 11.01 11.77
C ALA A 140 -8.62 11.46 10.31
N VAL A 141 -9.49 10.79 9.56
CA VAL A 141 -9.63 11.00 8.11
C VAL A 141 -11.01 11.53 7.74
N ASP A 142 -12.07 10.78 8.06
CA ASP A 142 -13.44 11.13 7.72
C ASP A 142 -14.45 10.30 8.55
N PRO A 143 -15.43 10.91 9.25
CA PRO A 143 -16.43 10.16 10.02
C PRO A 143 -17.21 9.12 9.21
N GLN A 144 -17.42 9.37 7.91
CA GLN A 144 -18.16 8.51 6.99
C GLN A 144 -17.25 7.51 6.24
N LEU A 145 -15.95 7.48 6.55
CA LEU A 145 -14.98 6.58 5.93
C LEU A 145 -15.44 5.11 5.98
N SER A 146 -15.55 4.47 4.80
CA SER A 146 -15.78 3.03 4.70
C SER A 146 -14.46 2.26 4.70
N LEU A 147 -14.34 1.21 5.52
CA LEU A 147 -13.10 0.47 5.70
C LEU A 147 -13.31 -1.03 5.52
N ILE A 148 -12.36 -1.66 4.86
CA ILE A 148 -12.15 -3.11 4.92
C ILE A 148 -10.79 -3.33 5.57
N ILE A 149 -10.74 -4.08 6.67
CA ILE A 149 -9.50 -4.41 7.37
C ILE A 149 -9.35 -5.92 7.40
N SER A 150 -8.22 -6.42 6.91
CA SER A 150 -7.95 -7.85 6.80
C SER A 150 -6.52 -8.20 7.23
N ALA A 151 -6.27 -9.49 7.41
CA ALA A 151 -4.95 -10.06 7.64
C ALA A 151 -4.61 -11.06 6.53
N THR A 152 -3.33 -11.16 6.15
CA THR A 152 -2.89 -12.15 5.14
C THR A 152 -2.92 -13.60 5.63
N HIS A 153 -3.13 -13.80 6.94
CA HIS A 153 -3.11 -15.10 7.59
C HIS A 153 -1.73 -15.77 7.55
N THR A 154 -0.66 -14.97 7.55
CA THR A 154 0.71 -15.51 7.61
C THR A 154 1.02 -16.09 8.99
N HIS A 155 1.55 -17.32 9.00
CA HIS A 155 2.05 -17.97 10.22
C HIS A 155 3.48 -17.53 10.58
N HIS A 156 4.12 -16.75 9.70
CA HIS A 156 5.46 -16.20 9.93
C HIS A 156 5.42 -14.79 10.57
N SER A 157 4.32 -14.48 11.26
CA SER A 157 4.16 -13.24 12.02
C SER A 157 4.06 -13.53 13.53
N PRO A 158 4.36 -12.54 14.39
CA PRO A 158 4.01 -12.64 15.79
C PRO A 158 2.53 -12.96 16.02
N ASP A 159 2.24 -13.58 17.15
CA ASP A 159 0.89 -13.90 17.57
C ASP A 159 0.09 -12.62 17.88
N THR A 160 -0.80 -12.24 16.96
CA THR A 160 -1.67 -11.08 17.08
C THR A 160 -3.02 -11.37 17.73
N LEU A 161 -3.40 -12.65 17.86
CA LEU A 161 -4.68 -13.10 18.42
C LEU A 161 -4.56 -13.52 19.89
N GLY A 162 -3.36 -13.94 20.30
CA GLY A 162 -3.01 -14.30 21.66
C GLY A 162 -3.16 -15.77 22.00
N LEU A 163 -3.32 -16.62 21.00
CA LEU A 163 -3.57 -18.05 21.20
C LEU A 163 -2.28 -18.84 21.41
N TRP A 164 -1.13 -18.42 20.91
CA TRP A 164 0.09 -19.24 20.79
C TRP A 164 1.18 -18.93 21.82
N GLY A 165 0.79 -18.50 23.02
CA GLY A 165 1.70 -18.36 24.15
C GLY A 165 1.85 -19.64 24.96
N SER A 166 2.85 -19.69 25.84
CA SER A 166 2.94 -20.75 26.86
C SER A 166 1.80 -20.61 27.85
N LEU A 167 0.80 -21.51 27.76
CA LEU A 167 -0.32 -21.50 28.70
C LEU A 167 0.15 -21.45 30.17
N PRO A 168 -0.51 -20.65 31.02
CA PRO A 168 -1.75 -19.90 30.78
C PRO A 168 -1.54 -18.50 30.14
N LYS A 169 -0.33 -18.15 29.71
CA LYS A 169 -0.02 -16.82 29.17
C LYS A 169 -0.41 -16.72 27.70
N SER A 170 -0.99 -15.58 27.33
CA SER A 170 -1.24 -15.24 25.93
C SER A 170 0.07 -15.06 25.17
N GLY A 171 0.11 -15.48 23.90
CA GLY A 171 1.24 -15.21 23.01
C GLY A 171 1.28 -13.77 22.49
N ARG A 172 0.17 -13.03 22.68
CA ARG A 172 0.03 -11.65 22.21
C ARG A 172 0.82 -10.69 23.08
N ASN A 173 1.70 -9.94 22.43
CA ASN A 173 2.41 -8.83 23.05
C ASN A 173 1.59 -7.53 22.91
N LYS A 174 1.36 -6.83 24.03
CA LYS A 174 0.56 -5.59 24.06
C LYS A 174 1.18 -4.46 23.25
N ARG A 175 2.48 -4.22 23.42
CA ARG A 175 3.23 -3.18 22.68
C ARG A 175 3.18 -3.45 21.18
N TYR A 176 3.38 -4.70 20.78
CA TYR A 176 3.29 -5.07 19.38
C TYR A 176 1.87 -4.88 18.82
N ALA A 177 0.84 -5.23 19.60
CA ALA A 177 -0.54 -4.99 19.19
C ALA A 177 -0.85 -3.50 18.99
N GLU A 178 -0.35 -2.63 19.86
CA GLU A 178 -0.47 -1.17 19.70
C GLU A 178 0.33 -0.67 18.49
N GLN A 179 1.53 -1.21 18.25
CA GLN A 179 2.35 -0.89 17.09
C GLN A 179 1.61 -1.19 15.78
N ILE A 180 1.04 -2.39 15.62
CA ILE A 180 0.36 -2.76 14.38
C ILE A 180 -0.94 -1.96 14.17
N GLU A 181 -1.67 -1.63 15.25
CA GLU A 181 -2.87 -0.79 15.16
C GLU A 181 -2.50 0.64 14.75
N THR A 182 -1.42 1.19 15.32
CA THR A 182 -0.89 2.51 14.97
C THR A 182 -0.38 2.55 13.54
N ALA A 183 0.34 1.52 13.11
CA ALA A 183 0.86 1.42 11.76
C ALA A 183 -0.26 1.27 10.71
N ALA A 184 -1.32 0.51 11.02
CA ALA A 184 -2.50 0.42 10.16
C ALA A 184 -3.18 1.79 9.99
N LEU A 185 -3.36 2.54 11.07
CA LEU A 185 -3.88 3.90 11.01
C LEU A 185 -2.96 4.81 10.19
N GLN A 186 -1.65 4.72 10.40
CA GLN A 186 -0.67 5.52 9.68
C GLN A 186 -0.69 5.22 8.19
N ALA A 187 -0.77 3.94 7.80
CA ALA A 187 -0.93 3.53 6.42
C ALA A 187 -2.18 4.19 5.79
N VAL A 188 -3.33 4.14 6.47
CA VAL A 188 -4.55 4.79 5.98
C VAL A 188 -4.35 6.29 5.78
N ARG A 189 -3.81 6.99 6.78
CA ARG A 189 -3.56 8.44 6.70
C ARG A 189 -2.63 8.79 5.53
N ASP A 190 -1.56 8.03 5.38
CA ASP A 190 -0.56 8.24 4.35
C ASP A 190 -1.09 7.96 2.95
N ALA A 191 -1.99 6.99 2.79
CA ALA A 191 -2.66 6.72 1.53
C ALA A 191 -3.60 7.88 1.15
N PHE A 192 -4.39 8.40 2.11
CA PHE A 192 -5.27 9.56 1.86
C PHE A 192 -4.50 10.86 1.61
N ALA A 193 -3.37 11.08 2.29
CA ALA A 193 -2.57 12.28 2.12
C ALA A 193 -1.89 12.38 0.74
N ARG A 194 -1.77 11.27 0.01
CA ARG A 194 -1.10 11.20 -1.28
C ARG A 194 -2.05 10.97 -2.46
N LEU A 195 -3.36 11.07 -2.24
CA LEU A 195 -4.36 10.83 -3.28
C LEU A 195 -4.05 11.57 -4.58
N GLU A 196 -4.01 10.82 -5.68
CA GLU A 196 -3.81 11.34 -7.03
C GLU A 196 -4.80 10.68 -8.00
N PRO A 197 -5.16 11.34 -9.12
CA PRO A 197 -6.06 10.76 -10.12
C PRO A 197 -5.55 9.42 -10.65
N ALA A 198 -6.38 8.37 -10.59
CA ALA A 198 -5.97 7.02 -10.97
C ALA A 198 -7.09 6.18 -11.58
N ARG A 199 -6.74 5.33 -12.54
CA ARG A 199 -7.68 4.35 -13.15
C ARG A 199 -7.63 3.04 -12.37
N LEU A 200 -8.81 2.48 -12.04
CA LEU A 200 -8.91 1.11 -11.51
C LEU A 200 -9.27 0.17 -12.64
N THR A 201 -8.54 -0.92 -12.76
CA THR A 201 -8.83 -2.01 -13.69
C THR A 201 -8.91 -3.33 -12.93
N GLN A 202 -9.86 -4.18 -13.28
CA GLN A 202 -10.00 -5.52 -12.71
C GLN A 202 -9.73 -6.56 -13.80
N ARG A 203 -9.00 -7.63 -13.44
CA ARG A 203 -8.82 -8.81 -14.28
C ARG A 203 -9.05 -10.05 -13.43
N LEU A 204 -9.76 -11.02 -14.00
CA LEU A 204 -9.95 -12.34 -13.40
C LEU A 204 -9.06 -13.35 -14.11
N GLY A 205 -8.42 -14.22 -13.35
CA GLY A 205 -7.60 -15.33 -13.83
C GLY A 205 -7.77 -16.56 -12.95
N ARG A 206 -7.40 -17.72 -13.49
CA ARG A 206 -7.38 -18.99 -12.75
C ARG A 206 -5.93 -19.40 -12.51
N HIS A 207 -5.63 -19.79 -11.27
CA HIS A 207 -4.36 -20.38 -10.90
C HIS A 207 -4.60 -21.81 -10.40
N SER A 208 -4.04 -22.81 -11.07
CA SER A 208 -4.33 -24.24 -10.81
C SER A 208 -3.32 -24.96 -9.92
N ASN A 209 -2.19 -24.32 -9.56
CA ASN A 209 -1.08 -24.98 -8.87
C ASN A 209 -0.54 -24.19 -7.65
N SER A 210 -1.40 -23.42 -6.97
CA SER A 210 -1.04 -22.69 -5.74
C SER A 210 -1.71 -23.23 -4.48
N THR A 211 -2.77 -24.01 -4.64
CA THR A 211 -3.62 -24.46 -3.54
C THR A 211 -4.13 -25.86 -3.85
N SER A 212 -4.01 -26.78 -2.90
CA SER A 212 -4.73 -28.04 -2.89
C SER A 212 -5.80 -27.98 -1.79
N ALA A 213 -6.94 -28.63 -2.01
CA ALA A 213 -7.93 -28.77 -0.96
C ALA A 213 -7.36 -29.70 0.11
N LEU A 214 -7.20 -29.21 1.34
CA LEU A 214 -6.76 -30.01 2.48
C LEU A 214 -7.76 -31.12 2.87
N THR A 215 -8.96 -31.08 2.29
CA THR A 215 -10.03 -32.06 2.45
C THR A 215 -10.07 -33.12 1.34
N ASN A 216 -9.19 -33.04 0.34
CA ASN A 216 -9.05 -34.17 -0.58
C ASN A 216 -8.47 -35.35 0.21
N PRO A 217 -9.03 -36.57 0.10
CA PRO A 217 -8.33 -37.75 0.58
C PRO A 217 -6.93 -37.70 -0.04
N MET A 218 -5.91 -37.85 0.82
CA MET A 218 -4.51 -37.84 0.45
C MET A 218 -4.29 -38.80 -0.74
N GLU A 219 -4.34 -38.27 -1.96
CA GLU A 219 -3.58 -38.86 -3.05
C GLU A 219 -2.15 -38.48 -2.69
N VAL A 220 -1.50 -39.41 -1.98
CA VAL A 220 -0.07 -39.40 -1.75
C VAL A 220 0.53 -39.21 -3.13
N GLN A 221 0.97 -37.98 -3.43
CA GLN A 221 1.78 -37.76 -4.62
C GLN A 221 3.00 -38.63 -4.45
N ASP A 222 3.07 -39.65 -5.32
CA ASP A 222 4.07 -40.69 -5.29
C ASP A 222 5.47 -40.11 -5.12
N ALA A 223 6.26 -40.86 -4.36
CA ALA A 223 7.65 -40.64 -4.06
C ALA A 223 8.42 -40.02 -5.23
N PHE A 224 9.17 -38.94 -4.93
CA PHE A 224 10.40 -38.65 -5.65
C PHE A 224 11.33 -39.86 -5.47
N THR A 225 11.24 -40.78 -6.42
CA THR A 225 12.29 -41.77 -6.68
C THR A 225 13.37 -41.05 -7.48
N SER A 226 14.51 -40.85 -6.83
CA SER A 226 15.82 -40.67 -7.46
C SER A 226 16.75 -41.71 -6.85
#